data_AF-A0A3S5JSQ9-F1
#
_entry.id   AF-A0A3S5JSQ9-F1
#
_cell.length_a   1.000
_cell.length_b   1.000
_cell.length_c   1.000
_cell.angle_alpha   90.00
_cell.angle_beta   90.00
_cell.angle_gamma   90.00
#
_symmetry.space_group_name_H-M   'P 1'
#
loop_
_entity.id
_entity.type
_entity.pdbx_description
1 polymer ?
#
loop_
_entity_poly.entity_id
_entity_poly.type
_entity_poly.pdbx_seq_one_letter_code
_entity_poly.pdbx_strand_id
1 'polypeptide(L)' 'MPKVKKPKKGWFIPRRRKIRRGPAVKPSERGLPPCPSCGEWSMQKDEARNEIYCGACGTTS' A
#
# COMPACT_ATOMS: atom_id res chain seq x y z
N MET A 1 11.12 23.83 -52.28
CA MET A 1 10.49 22.94 -51.28
C MET A 1 10.15 23.76 -50.05
N PRO A 2 8.86 23.88 -49.67
CA PRO A 2 8.48 24.76 -48.56
C PRO A 2 9.11 24.24 -47.26
N LYS A 3 9.73 25.16 -46.51
CA LYS A 3 10.45 24.83 -45.27
C LYS A 3 9.44 24.62 -44.15
N VAL A 4 9.09 23.37 -43.88
CA VAL A 4 8.16 22.99 -42.82
C VAL A 4 8.77 23.42 -41.47
N LYS A 5 8.17 24.43 -40.82
CA LYS A 5 8.59 24.87 -39.48
C LYS A 5 8.06 23.88 -38.45
N LYS A 6 8.95 23.39 -37.58
CA LYS A 6 8.56 22.54 -36.45
C LYS A 6 7.66 23.32 -35.48
N PRO A 7 6.61 22.69 -34.91
CA PRO A 7 5.73 23.35 -33.97
C PRO A 7 6.48 23.78 -32.70
N LYS A 8 6.21 25.00 -32.21
CA LYS A 8 6.90 25.61 -31.05
C LYS A 8 6.67 24.87 -29.73
N LYS A 9 5.47 24.29 -29.60
CA LYS A 9 5.03 23.48 -28.47
C LYS A 9 4.86 22.11 -29.10
N GLY A 10 5.70 21.14 -28.72
CA GLY A 10 5.70 19.79 -29.33
C GLY A 10 4.30 19.16 -29.38
N TRP A 11 4.20 18.01 -30.05
CA TRP A 11 2.95 17.27 -30.15
C TRP A 11 2.28 17.06 -28.79
N PHE A 12 0.96 17.17 -28.73
CA PHE A 12 0.20 17.00 -27.49
C PHE A 12 0.40 15.58 -26.94
N ILE A 13 1.11 15.46 -25.82
CA ILE A 13 1.28 14.19 -25.09
C ILE A 13 0.25 14.17 -23.95
N PRO A 14 -0.78 13.31 -24.01
CA PRO A 14 -1.74 13.18 -22.93
C PRO A 14 -1.02 12.65 -21.68
N ARG A 15 -0.91 13.51 -20.65
CA ARG A 15 -0.30 13.13 -19.37
C ARG A 15 -1.23 12.15 -18.66
N ARG A 16 -0.78 10.90 -18.46
CA ARG A 16 -1.50 9.91 -17.63
C ARG A 16 -1.71 10.50 -16.23
N ARG A 17 -2.96 10.56 -15.76
CA ARG A 17 -3.26 10.94 -14.37
C ARG A 17 -2.53 9.98 -13.45
N LYS A 18 -1.71 10.51 -12.51
CA LYS A 18 -1.08 9.68 -11.48
C LYS A 18 -2.19 9.09 -10.61
N ILE A 19 -2.29 7.77 -10.56
CA ILE A 19 -3.15 7.07 -9.59
C ILE A 19 -2.67 7.50 -8.21
N ARG A 20 -3.54 8.13 -7.42
CA ARG A 20 -3.25 8.47 -6.03
C ARG A 20 -3.13 7.14 -5.28
N ARG A 21 -1.90 6.69 -5.02
CA ARG A 21 -1.66 5.57 -4.11
C ARG A 21 -2.17 6.02 -2.73
N GLY A 22 -2.98 5.18 -2.08
CA GLY A 22 -3.50 5.44 -0.74
C GLY A 22 -2.37 5.62 0.29
N PRO A 23 -2.70 5.89 1.56
CA PRO A 23 -1.70 6.05 2.61
C PRO A 23 -0.77 4.83 2.65
N ALA A 24 0.54 5.09 2.65
CA ALA A 24 1.56 4.05 2.73
C ALA A 24 1.63 3.57 4.18
N VAL A 25 0.79 2.59 4.52
CA VAL A 25 0.81 1.94 5.83
C VAL A 25 1.87 0.84 5.90
N LYS A 26 2.47 0.65 7.08
CA LYS A 26 3.45 -0.42 7.31
C LYS A 26 2.78 -1.78 7.05
N PRO A 27 3.51 -2.83 6.65
CA PRO A 27 2.92 -4.16 6.43
C PRO A 27 2.14 -4.71 7.64
N SER A 28 2.55 -4.37 8.86
CA SER A 28 1.84 -4.67 10.11
C SER A 28 0.50 -3.94 10.26
N GLU A 29 0.36 -2.77 9.65
CA GLU A 29 -0.85 -1.94 9.62
C GLU A 29 -1.72 -2.25 8.40
N ARG A 30 -1.26 -3.10 7.46
CA ARG A 30 -2.09 -3.69 6.39
C ARG A 30 -2.94 -4.81 7.00
N GLY A 31 -3.81 -4.42 7.95
CA GLY A 31 -4.86 -5.22 8.57
C GLY A 31 -4.58 -6.72 8.64
N LEU A 32 -3.85 -7.16 9.67
CA LEU A 32 -3.96 -8.54 10.12
C LEU A 32 -5.44 -8.83 10.44
N PRO A 33 -5.95 -10.04 10.16
CA PRO A 33 -7.34 -10.38 10.45
C PRO A 33 -7.64 -10.22 11.95
N PRO A 34 -8.92 -10.07 12.33
CA PRO A 34 -9.31 -10.12 13.73
C PRO A 34 -8.85 -11.45 14.34
N CYS A 35 -8.46 -11.42 15.61
CA CYS A 35 -8.01 -12.62 16.30
C CYS A 35 -9.12 -13.69 16.30
N PRO A 36 -8.85 -14.95 15.89
CA PRO A 36 -9.86 -16.00 15.87
C PRO A 36 -10.37 -16.40 17.25
N SER A 37 -9.62 -16.10 18.32
CA SER A 37 -9.98 -16.46 19.70
C SER A 37 -10.81 -15.40 20.42
N CYS A 38 -10.50 -14.10 20.25
CA CYS A 38 -11.20 -13.02 20.93
C CYS A 38 -11.96 -12.06 20.01
N GLY A 39 -11.77 -12.13 18.69
CA GLY A 39 -12.40 -11.23 17.72
C GLY A 39 -11.77 -9.83 17.65
N GLU A 40 -10.82 -9.52 18.53
CA GLU A 40 -10.17 -8.20 18.59
C GLU A 40 -9.20 -7.99 17.43
N TRP A 41 -9.14 -6.76 16.91
CA TRP A 41 -8.22 -6.33 15.84
C TRP A 41 -6.83 -6.02 16.40
N SER A 42 -6.25 -6.99 17.09
CA SER A 42 -4.99 -6.82 17.82
C SER A 42 -3.96 -7.88 17.46
N MET A 43 -4.13 -8.59 16.34
CA MET A 43 -3.06 -9.46 15.83
C MET A 43 -1.85 -8.63 15.41
N GLN A 44 -0.68 -9.06 15.87
CA GLN A 44 0.63 -8.48 15.66
C GLN A 44 1.59 -9.60 15.24
N LYS A 45 2.53 -9.26 14.36
CA LYS A 45 3.61 -10.17 13.99
C LYS A 45 4.82 -9.88 14.87
N ASP A 46 5.28 -10.88 15.60
CA ASP A 46 6.57 -10.81 16.29
C ASP A 46 7.68 -11.04 15.25
N GLU A 47 8.52 -10.03 15.00
CA GLU A 47 9.62 -10.16 14.04
C GLU A 47 10.76 -11.04 14.56
N ALA A 48 10.93 -11.16 15.87
CA ALA A 48 12.02 -11.95 16.47
C ALA A 48 11.71 -13.45 16.41
N ARG A 49 10.44 -13.83 16.59
CA ARG A 49 9.99 -15.23 16.54
C ARG A 49 9.35 -15.62 15.22
N ASN A 50 9.07 -14.64 14.35
CA ASN A 50 8.39 -14.81 13.07
C ASN A 50 6.99 -15.45 13.21
N GLU A 51 6.38 -15.28 14.38
CA GLU A 51 5.06 -15.80 14.76
C GLU A 51 4.03 -14.66 14.78
N ILE A 52 2.74 -14.99 14.64
CA ILE A 52 1.67 -14.02 14.75
C ILE A 52 0.90 -14.26 16.05
N TYR A 53 0.75 -13.22 16.86
CA TYR A 53 0.08 -13.29 18.16
C TYR A 53 -0.91 -12.15 18.33
N CYS A 54 -1.94 -12.35 19.14
CA CYS A 54 -2.86 -11.29 19.51
C CYS A 54 -2.33 -10.53 20.74
N GLY A 55 -2.14 -9.21 20.62
CA GLY A 55 -1.74 -8.36 21.73
C GLY A 55 -2.82 -8.17 22.82
N ALA A 56 -4.08 -8.54 22.54
CA ALA A 56 -5.18 -8.41 23.49
C ALA A 56 -5.37 -9.67 24.36
N CYS A 57 -5.40 -10.86 23.74
CA CYS A 57 -5.60 -12.13 24.46
C CYS A 57 -4.34 -12.99 24.60
N GLY A 58 -3.23 -12.59 23.98
CA GLY A 58 -1.96 -13.33 24.03
C GLY A 58 -1.94 -14.61 23.20
N THR A 59 -3.04 -14.95 22.51
CA THR A 59 -3.12 -16.17 21.71
C THR A 59 -2.29 -16.05 20.44
N THR A 60 -1.44 -17.05 20.18
CA THR A 60 -0.68 -17.20 18.94
C THR A 60 -1.51 -17.95 17.91
N SER A 61 -1.48 -17.50 16.65
CA SER A 61 -2.15 -18.17 15.52
C SER A 61 -1.23 -19.15 14.82
#